data_AF-A0A376U9R2-F1
#
_entry.id   AF-A0A376U9R2-F1
#
_cell.length_a   1.000
_cell.length_b   1.000
_cell.length_c   1.000
_cell.angle_alpha   90.00
_cell.angle_beta   90.00
_cell.angle_gamma   90.00
#
_symmetry.space_group_name_H-M   'P 1'
#
loop_
_entity.id
_entity.type
_entity.pdbx_description
1 polymer ?
#
loop_
_entity_poly.entity_id
_entity_poly.type
_entity_poly.pdbx_seq_one_letter_code
_entity_poly.pdbx_strand_id
1 'polypeptide(L)' 'MRLVFVDGRYVSALSDATEGSGYEVSINDDRQGVPDAIQAEVFLHLTESLAQSVTHIAVKRGQRPAKPFLLMHITPGRGR' A
#
# COMPACT_ATOMS: atom_id res chain seq x y z
N MET A 1 9.82 -4.65 -8.53
CA MET A 1 8.52 -4.00 -8.35
C MET A 1 8.55 -3.19 -7.07
N ARG A 2 8.46 -1.88 -7.26
CA ARG A 2 8.39 -0.87 -6.23
C ARG A 2 7.16 -0.02 -6.46
N LEU A 3 6.35 0.16 -5.43
CA LEU A 3 5.31 1.18 -5.42
C LEU A 3 5.77 2.35 -4.56
N VAL A 4 5.58 3.56 -5.07
CA VAL A 4 6.02 4.79 -4.43
C VAL A 4 4.81 5.58 -3.94
N PHE A 5 4.87 5.96 -2.67
CA PHE A 5 3.89 6.79 -2.00
C PHE A 5 4.58 8.08 -1.55
N VAL A 6 4.04 9.24 -1.94
CA VAL A 6 4.55 10.56 -1.55
C VAL A 6 3.47 11.26 -0.75
N ASP A 7 3.80 11.73 0.46
CA ASP A 7 2.84 12.39 1.37
C ASP A 7 1.55 11.56 1.59
N GLY A 8 1.70 10.24 1.72
CA GLY A 8 0.59 9.31 1.92
C GLY A 8 -0.23 8.98 0.65
N ARG A 9 0.17 9.48 -0.53
CA ARG A 9 -0.53 9.25 -1.81
C ARG A 9 0.29 8.37 -2.74
N TYR A 10 -0.37 7.42 -3.40
CA TYR A 10 0.25 6.65 -4.46
C TYR A 10 0.63 7.51 -5.67
N VAL A 11 1.84 7.32 -6.20
CA VAL A 11 2.35 8.02 -7.39
C VAL A 11 2.72 7.01 -8.48
N SER A 12 1.83 6.84 -9.45
CA SER A 12 2.01 5.88 -10.55
C SER A 12 3.25 6.18 -11.39
N ALA A 13 3.56 7.45 -11.64
CA ALA A 13 4.71 7.87 -12.45
C ALA A 13 6.08 7.51 -11.84
N LEU A 14 6.15 7.25 -10.53
CA LEU A 14 7.39 6.87 -9.82
C LEU A 14 7.44 5.37 -9.48
N SER A 15 6.37 4.64 -9.78
CA SER A 15 6.17 3.24 -9.43
C SER A 15 6.46 2.33 -10.61
N ASP A 16 6.88 1.10 -10.32
CA ASP A 16 7.04 0.06 -11.34
C ASP A 16 5.66 -0.46 -11.79
N ALA A 17 5.54 -0.85 -13.05
CA ALA A 17 4.37 -1.58 -13.52
C ALA A 17 4.23 -2.95 -12.80
N THR A 18 2.99 -3.30 -12.43
CA THR A 18 2.68 -4.54 -11.69
C THR A 18 2.35 -5.71 -12.61
N GLU A 19 2.06 -5.46 -13.89
CA GLU A 19 1.79 -6.48 -14.89
C GLU A 19 2.95 -7.49 -15.00
N GLY A 20 2.62 -8.78 -14.97
CA GLY A 20 3.62 -9.86 -15.04
C GLY A 20 4.55 -9.97 -13.83
N SER A 21 4.38 -9.15 -12.79
CA SER A 21 5.23 -9.20 -11.59
C SER A 21 4.93 -10.38 -10.65
N GLY A 22 3.76 -11.02 -10.82
CA GLY A 22 3.23 -12.05 -9.90
C GLY A 22 2.41 -11.48 -8.74
N TYR A 23 2.29 -10.15 -8.65
CA TYR A 23 1.45 -9.44 -7.68
C TYR A 23 0.22 -8.84 -8.36
N GLU A 24 -0.96 -9.07 -7.78
CA GLU A 24 -2.16 -8.31 -8.11
C GLU A 24 -2.25 -7.13 -7.15
N VAL A 25 -2.32 -5.92 -7.70
CA VAL A 25 -2.37 -4.69 -6.91
C VAL A 25 -3.52 -3.81 -7.36
N SER A 26 -4.34 -3.39 -6.40
CA SER A 26 -5.33 -2.34 -6.57
C SER A 26 -5.19 -1.30 -5.47
N ILE A 27 -5.36 -0.03 -5.82
CA ILE A 27 -5.25 1.09 -4.90
C ILE A 27 -6.54 1.89 -4.97
N ASN A 28 -7.34 1.81 -3.92
CA ASN A 28 -8.66 2.42 -3.81
C ASN A 28 -9.01 2.62 -2.32
N ASP A 29 -10.17 3.18 -2.00
CA ASP A 29 -10.64 3.31 -0.61
C ASP A 29 -11.67 2.23 -0.25
N ASP A 30 -11.68 1.11 -1.00
CA ASP A 30 -12.50 -0.04 -0.62
C ASP A 30 -11.83 -0.75 0.56
N ARG A 31 -12.57 -0.82 1.67
CA ARG A 31 -12.12 -1.43 2.92
C ARG A 31 -12.87 -2.72 3.21
N GLN A 32 -13.77 -3.15 2.32
CA GLN A 32 -14.44 -4.44 2.43
C GLN A 32 -13.38 -5.55 2.36
N GLY A 33 -13.38 -6.43 3.36
CA GLY A 33 -12.44 -7.55 3.45
C GLY A 33 -11.12 -7.26 4.17
N VAL A 34 -10.89 -6.01 4.62
CA VAL A 34 -9.83 -5.74 5.60
C VAL A 34 -10.24 -6.35 6.95
N PRO A 35 -9.40 -7.16 7.61
CA PRO A 35 -9.76 -7.80 8.88
C PRO A 35 -9.85 -6.79 10.02
N ASP A 36 -10.60 -7.14 11.06
CA ASP A 36 -10.66 -6.36 12.29
C ASP A 36 -9.28 -6.25 12.96
N ALA A 37 -9.06 -5.15 13.66
CA ALA A 37 -7.84 -4.91 14.42
C ALA A 37 -7.63 -6.00 15.48
N ILE A 38 -6.46 -6.64 15.49
CA ILE A 38 -6.08 -7.60 16.54
C ILE A 38 -6.00 -6.90 17.91
N GLN A 39 -5.45 -5.68 17.92
CA GLN A 39 -5.39 -4.83 19.10
C GLN A 39 -5.70 -3.39 18.71
N ALA A 40 -6.81 -2.88 19.24
CA ALA A 40 -7.25 -1.51 19.03
C ALA A 40 -6.41 -0.53 19.86
N GLU A 41 -5.95 0.55 19.23
CA GLU A 41 -5.25 1.65 19.89
C GLU A 41 -5.42 2.97 19.11
N VAL A 42 -5.08 4.09 19.76
CA VAL A 42 -5.39 5.44 19.26
C VAL A 42 -4.72 5.78 17.93
N PHE A 43 -3.45 5.44 17.74
CA PHE A 43 -2.68 5.71 16.52
C PHE A 43 -3.12 4.81 15.36
N LEU A 44 -3.57 3.59 15.63
CA LEU A 44 -4.17 2.69 14.64
C LEU A 44 -5.42 3.33 14.06
N HIS A 45 -6.37 3.71 14.92
CA HIS A 45 -7.61 4.35 14.48
C HIS A 45 -7.35 5.69 13.79
N LEU A 46 -6.35 6.46 14.25
CA LEU A 46 -5.94 7.69 13.59
C LEU A 46 -5.42 7.43 12.17
N THR A 47 -4.56 6.41 12.03
CA THR A 47 -3.98 6.02 10.73
C THR A 47 -5.06 5.51 9.79
N GLU A 48 -5.95 4.64 10.28
CA GLU A 48 -7.10 4.14 9.51
C GLU A 48 -8.00 5.29 9.06
N SER A 49 -8.31 6.25 9.95
CA SER A 49 -9.18 7.39 9.64
C SER A 49 -8.56 8.38 8.64
N LEU A 50 -7.25 8.60 8.70
CA LEU A 50 -6.55 9.58 7.86
C LEU A 50 -6.04 9.01 6.53
N ALA A 51 -5.96 7.69 6.40
CA ALA A 51 -5.53 7.04 5.16
C ALA A 51 -6.46 7.41 4.01
N GLN A 52 -5.90 7.95 2.92
CA GLN A 52 -6.66 8.37 1.74
C GLN A 52 -7.01 7.21 0.78
N SER A 53 -6.28 6.10 0.90
CA SER A 53 -6.47 4.90 0.09
C SER A 53 -5.81 3.71 0.77
N VAL A 54 -6.33 2.52 0.50
CA VAL A 54 -5.75 1.21 0.83
C VAL A 54 -5.03 0.65 -0.40
N THR A 55 -3.86 0.05 -0.17
CA THR A 55 -3.15 -0.72 -1.21
C THR A 55 -3.42 -2.20 -0.99
N HIS A 56 -4.30 -2.78 -1.80
CA HIS A 56 -4.60 -4.20 -1.78
C HIS A 56 -3.53 -4.95 -2.56
N ILE A 57 -2.86 -5.91 -1.91
CA ILE A 57 -1.78 -6.70 -2.52
C ILE A 57 -2.13 -8.17 -2.35
N ALA A 58 -2.25 -8.88 -3.46
CA ALA A 58 -2.48 -10.32 -3.47
C ALA A 58 -1.42 -11.06 -4.30
N VAL A 59 -1.10 -12.28 -3.88
CA VAL A 59 -0.28 -13.24 -4.64
C VAL A 59 -1.14 -14.47 -4.89
N LYS A 60 -1.38 -14.82 -6.15
CA LYS A 60 -2.23 -15.98 -6.49
C LYS A 60 -1.66 -17.27 -5.93
N ARG A 61 -2.54 -18.24 -5.70
CA ARG A 61 -2.17 -19.58 -5.24
C ARG A 61 -1.07 -20.18 -6.13
N GLY A 62 0.00 -20.64 -5.49
CA GLY A 62 1.13 -21.30 -6.17
C GLY A 62 2.07 -20.36 -6.92
N GLN A 63 1.79 -19.05 -6.97
CA GLN A 63 2.72 -18.08 -7.55
C GLN A 63 3.88 -17.80 -6.58
N ARG A 64 5.06 -17.63 -7.17
CA ARG A 64 6.27 -17.19 -6.46
C ARG A 64 6.87 -16.04 -7.25
N PRO A 65 6.54 -14.78 -6.91
CA PRO A 65 7.10 -13.63 -7.57
C PRO A 65 8.63 -13.67 -7.56
N ALA A 66 9.25 -13.38 -8.71
CA ALA A 66 10.69 -13.51 -8.89
C ALA A 66 11.52 -12.45 -8.16
N LYS A 67 10.89 -11.35 -7.73
CA LYS A 67 11.52 -10.21 -7.07
C LYS A 67 10.69 -9.84 -5.81
N PRO A 68 11.29 -9.21 -4.78
CA PRO A 68 10.60 -8.80 -3.54
C PRO A 68 9.83 -7.47 -3.68
N PHE A 69 8.57 -7.43 -3.22
CA PHE A 69 7.71 -6.25 -3.34
C PHE A 69 8.16 -5.12 -2.40
N LEU A 70 8.47 -3.95 -2.96
CA LEU A 70 8.94 -2.79 -2.18
C LEU A 70 7.85 -1.72 -2.08
N LEU A 71 7.45 -1.38 -0.86
CA LEU A 71 6.62 -0.22 -0.53
C LEU A 71 7.53 0.93 -0.09
N MET A 72 7.64 1.98 -0.91
CA MET A 72 8.49 3.12 -0.62
C MET A 72 7.65 4.34 -0.25
N HIS A 73 7.76 4.81 0.99
CA HIS A 73 7.10 6.01 1.48
C HIS A 73 8.10 7.18 1.55
N ILE A 74 7.76 8.30 0.91
CA ILE A 74 8.52 9.53 0.92
C ILE A 74 7.64 10.61 1.56
N THR A 75 7.98 11.01 2.78
CA THR A 75 7.26 12.06 3.51
C THR A 75 8.26 13.16 3.86
N PRO A 76 8.41 14.21 3.02
CA PRO A 76 9.26 15.33 3.35
C PRO A 76 8.77 16.02 4.62
N GLY A 77 9.71 16.37 5.49
CA GLY A 77 9.41 17.25 6.61
C GLY A 77 8.94 18.60 6.07
N ARG A 78 7.80 19.09 6.57
CA ARG A 78 7.37 20.46 6.27
C ARG A 78 8.26 21.39 7.09
N GLY A 79 9.33 21.89 6.48
CA GLY A 79 10.18 22.91 7.08
C GLY A 79 9.32 24.09 7.49
N ARG A 80 9.34 24.42 8.77
CA ARG A 80 8.91 25.74 9.27
C ARG A 80 10.13 26.65 9.31
#